data_AF-A0A9W8AHW8-F1
#
_entry.id   AF-A0A9W8AHW8-F1
#
_cell.length_a   1.000
_cell.length_b   1.000
_cell.length_c   1.000
_cell.angle_alpha   90.00
_cell.angle_beta   90.00
_cell.angle_gamma   90.00
#
_symmetry.space_group_name_H-M   'P 1'
#
loop_
_entity.id
_entity.type
_entity.pdbx_description
1 polymer ?
#
loop_
_entity_poly.entity_id
_entity_poly.type
_entity_poly.pdbx_seq_one_letter_code
_entity_poly.pdbx_strand_id
1 'polypeptide(L)'
;MSHHGAAPYPRPSYGGLPPPPPGMMPRPFPGPFPPMMGAYMKPKLPKPLPCTVPSSTLYLSHLNERAKPKILRQAIRTLYAPFGDIVKVVVRHDRRMRGQAFVVFKDVATATKALEATQARTMLLDKPLMVQYARAETDVTVRRRAERGEDGTSVEGQDPAAEAVSKTDPAHVQAVLQEHRTRRQAASQEHKAHRDEALRLLTSTMAAQASHAAAIAAAAANPDPLANPSPAPPPPPPFITPATVPAHLAEHLFPGLPTHPPASLPHKILFLQGLPAEVTEADLKAAFETYAGFQEVRLVPGKSDIAFVEYETEEQAVAAKSAFGEDPKINGHTFRMDYAKR
;
A
#
# COMPACT_ATOMS: atom_id res chain seq x y z
N MET A 1 30.13 55.29 -41.19
CA MET A 1 30.50 54.21 -42.13
C MET A 1 31.83 53.64 -41.68
N SER A 2 31.83 52.49 -40.99
CA SER A 2 33.01 51.62 -40.79
C SER A 2 32.50 50.21 -40.55
N HIS A 3 32.41 49.42 -41.62
CA HIS A 3 32.17 47.98 -41.56
C HIS A 3 33.52 47.28 -41.38
N HIS A 4 33.71 46.56 -40.28
CA HIS A 4 34.81 45.61 -40.14
C HIS A 4 34.42 44.30 -40.83
N GLY A 5 35.07 44.02 -41.96
CA GLY A 5 35.04 42.74 -42.65
C GLY A 5 35.93 41.72 -41.94
N ALA A 6 35.35 40.61 -41.51
CA ALA A 6 36.08 39.45 -41.02
C ALA A 6 36.43 38.52 -42.20
N ALA A 7 37.70 38.11 -42.27
CA ALA A 7 38.24 37.23 -43.29
C ALA A 7 37.65 35.79 -43.20
N PRO A 8 37.42 35.11 -44.33
CA PRO A 8 36.96 33.72 -44.35
C PRO A 8 38.11 32.74 -44.12
N TYR A 9 37.92 31.77 -43.22
CA TYR A 9 38.86 30.66 -43.00
C TYR A 9 38.94 29.73 -44.23
N PRO A 10 40.12 29.15 -44.54
CA PRO A 10 40.29 28.20 -45.64
C PRO A 10 39.64 26.84 -45.32
N ARG A 11 38.93 26.26 -46.29
CA ARG A 11 38.36 24.90 -46.21
C ARG A 11 39.48 23.85 -46.34
N PRO A 12 39.49 22.78 -45.53
CA PRO A 12 40.38 21.65 -45.75
C PRO A 12 40.01 20.90 -47.03
N SER A 13 40.97 20.78 -47.94
CA SER A 13 40.92 19.94 -49.13
C SER A 13 40.92 18.48 -48.71
N TYR A 14 39.79 17.78 -48.87
CA TYR A 14 39.76 16.33 -48.73
C TYR A 14 40.44 15.71 -49.95
N GLY A 15 41.64 15.18 -49.74
CA GLY A 15 42.34 14.34 -50.69
C GLY A 15 41.44 13.16 -51.11
N GLY A 16 41.32 12.96 -52.42
CA GLY A 16 40.54 11.87 -53.01
C GLY A 16 41.03 10.50 -52.55
N LEU A 17 40.10 9.64 -52.14
CA LEU A 17 40.38 8.22 -51.95
C LEU A 17 40.77 7.58 -53.30
N PRO A 18 41.79 6.72 -53.35
CA PRO A 18 42.12 5.96 -54.56
C PRO A 18 41.00 4.98 -54.91
N PRO A 19 40.72 4.74 -56.21
CA PRO A 19 39.71 3.78 -56.62
C PRO A 19 40.14 2.34 -56.28
N PRO A 20 39.19 1.48 -55.85
CA PRO A 20 39.47 0.07 -55.56
C PRO A 20 39.75 -0.73 -56.85
N PRO A 21 40.50 -1.84 -56.75
CA PRO A 21 40.88 -2.65 -57.91
C PRO A 21 39.67 -3.29 -58.60
N PRO A 22 39.73 -3.49 -59.94
CA PRO A 22 38.61 -4.03 -60.71
C PRO A 22 38.47 -5.54 -60.47
N GLY A 23 37.31 -5.98 -59.97
CA GLY A 23 36.98 -7.41 -59.93
C GLY A 23 36.12 -7.91 -58.77
N MET A 24 35.77 -7.09 -57.77
CA MET A 24 34.83 -7.50 -56.73
C MET A 24 33.46 -6.84 -56.97
N MET A 25 32.47 -7.65 -57.32
CA MET A 25 31.07 -7.23 -57.34
C MET A 25 30.71 -6.66 -55.95
N PRO A 26 29.98 -5.53 -55.87
CA PRO A 26 29.47 -5.08 -54.59
C PRO A 26 28.51 -6.15 -54.07
N ARG A 27 28.81 -6.71 -52.90
CA ARG A 27 27.80 -7.45 -52.14
C ARG A 27 26.65 -6.45 -51.90
N PRO A 28 25.38 -6.83 -52.14
CA PRO A 28 24.27 -5.98 -51.74
C PRO A 28 24.43 -5.72 -50.24
N PHE A 29 24.53 -4.45 -49.87
CA PHE A 29 24.47 -4.04 -48.48
C PHE A 29 23.26 -4.73 -47.83
N PRO A 30 23.40 -5.36 -46.65
CA PRO A 30 22.21 -5.70 -45.89
C PRO A 30 21.44 -4.39 -45.73
N GLY A 31 20.19 -4.38 -46.19
CA GLY A 31 19.29 -3.25 -45.99
C GLY A 31 19.31 -2.80 -44.53
N PRO A 32 18.88 -1.56 -44.25
CA PRO A 32 18.85 -1.05 -42.89
C PRO A 32 18.23 -2.10 -41.97
N PHE A 33 18.99 -2.52 -40.96
CA PHE A 33 18.51 -3.44 -39.93
C PHE A 33 17.09 -3.01 -39.55
N PRO A 34 16.08 -3.92 -39.54
CA PRO A 34 14.79 -3.57 -38.98
C PRO A 34 15.08 -3.06 -37.56
N PRO A 35 14.61 -1.85 -37.20
CA PRO A 35 14.83 -1.35 -35.85
C PRO A 35 14.22 -2.40 -34.93
N MET A 36 15.05 -3.04 -34.11
CA MET A 36 14.60 -3.82 -32.98
C MET A 36 13.56 -2.96 -32.28
N MET A 37 12.33 -3.46 -32.23
CA MET A 37 11.21 -2.87 -31.52
C MET A 37 11.47 -3.01 -30.02
N GLY A 38 12.53 -2.36 -29.54
CA GLY A 38 12.73 -2.05 -28.15
C GLY A 38 11.48 -1.30 -27.73
N ALA A 39 10.80 -1.84 -26.73
CA ALA A 39 9.63 -1.24 -26.12
C ALA A 39 9.87 0.27 -26.01
N TYR A 40 9.09 1.06 -26.76
CA TYR A 40 9.12 2.52 -26.70
C TYR A 40 8.90 2.91 -25.24
N MET A 41 9.98 3.07 -24.48
CA MET A 41 9.96 3.72 -23.19
C MET A 41 9.69 5.18 -23.52
N LYS A 42 8.42 5.57 -23.41
CA LYS A 42 7.98 6.95 -23.53
C LYS A 42 8.97 7.83 -22.75
N PRO A 43 9.70 8.75 -23.40
CA PRO A 43 10.65 9.60 -22.70
C PRO A 43 9.87 10.32 -21.59
N LYS A 44 10.37 10.24 -20.35
CA LYS A 44 9.75 10.93 -19.22
C LYS A 44 9.84 12.42 -19.49
N LEU A 45 8.71 12.98 -19.94
CA LEU A 45 8.52 14.41 -20.15
C LEU A 45 9.01 15.15 -18.88
N PRO A 46 9.75 16.26 -19.01
CA PRO A 46 10.09 17.09 -17.86
C PRO A 46 8.82 17.35 -17.05
N LYS A 47 8.93 17.20 -15.72
CA LYS A 47 7.79 17.39 -14.81
C LYS A 47 7.21 18.79 -15.14
N PRO A 48 5.90 18.89 -15.46
CA PRO A 48 5.39 20.16 -15.97
C PRO A 48 5.56 21.26 -14.92
N LEU A 49 5.61 22.51 -15.36
CA LEU A 49 5.84 23.66 -14.51
C LEU A 49 4.82 23.72 -13.35
N PRO A 50 5.18 24.35 -12.22
CA PRO A 50 4.22 24.58 -11.15
C PRO A 50 3.05 25.38 -11.72
N CYS A 51 1.84 24.88 -11.57
CA CYS A 51 0.66 25.56 -12.08
C CYS A 51 0.41 26.80 -11.21
N THR A 52 0.54 27.97 -11.82
CA THR A 52 0.33 29.28 -11.18
C THR A 52 -1.12 29.75 -11.29
N VAL A 53 -1.96 29.01 -12.01
CA VAL A 53 -3.40 29.29 -12.12
C VAL A 53 -4.06 29.01 -10.76
N PRO A 54 -4.76 29.99 -10.17
CA PRO A 54 -5.41 29.82 -8.89
C PRO A 54 -6.54 28.78 -9.01
N SER A 55 -6.50 27.78 -8.13
CA SER A 55 -7.49 26.71 -8.07
C SER A 55 -8.00 26.55 -6.65
N SER A 56 -9.27 26.16 -6.50
CA SER A 56 -9.87 25.79 -5.21
C SER A 56 -9.30 24.49 -4.63
N THR A 57 -8.57 23.71 -5.43
CA THR A 57 -7.90 22.49 -4.99
C THR A 57 -6.39 22.72 -4.87
N LEU A 58 -5.83 22.36 -3.72
CA LEU A 58 -4.38 22.33 -3.50
C LEU A 58 -3.84 20.91 -3.61
N TYR A 59 -2.72 20.79 -4.32
CA TYR A 59 -1.90 19.59 -4.40
C TYR A 59 -0.78 19.65 -3.37
N LEU A 60 -0.70 18.61 -2.55
CA LEU A 60 0.31 18.42 -1.53
C LEU A 60 1.22 17.28 -1.95
N SER A 61 2.53 17.53 -1.91
CA SER A 61 3.57 16.52 -2.16
C SER A 61 4.56 16.46 -1.00
N HIS A 62 5.41 15.43 -1.00
CA HIS A 62 6.37 15.13 0.06
C HIS A 62 5.76 14.68 1.40
N LEU A 63 4.52 14.18 1.40
CA LEU A 63 3.91 13.61 2.59
C LEU A 63 4.65 12.37 3.11
N ASN A 64 4.52 12.11 4.41
CA ASN A 64 5.09 10.91 5.03
C ASN A 64 4.31 9.66 4.59
N GLU A 65 4.97 8.79 3.82
CA GLU A 65 4.37 7.57 3.25
C GLU A 65 4.15 6.46 4.27
N ARG A 66 4.85 6.50 5.42
CA ARG A 66 4.71 5.47 6.46
C ARG A 66 3.45 5.68 7.32
N ALA A 67 2.90 6.90 7.31
CA ALA A 67 1.73 7.26 8.09
C ALA A 67 0.45 6.64 7.50
N LYS A 68 -0.44 6.14 8.38
CA LYS A 68 -1.76 5.63 7.96
C LYS A 68 -2.60 6.77 7.36
N PRO A 69 -3.36 6.53 6.28
CA PRO A 69 -4.09 7.58 5.58
C PRO A 69 -5.19 8.25 6.43
N LYS A 70 -5.68 7.57 7.48
CA LYS A 70 -6.62 8.17 8.45
C LYS A 70 -5.96 9.30 9.26
N ILE A 71 -4.76 9.05 9.80
CA ILE A 71 -3.98 10.03 10.55
C ILE A 71 -3.59 11.19 9.64
N LEU A 72 -3.17 10.86 8.41
CA LEU A 72 -2.75 11.86 7.43
C LEU A 72 -3.88 12.81 7.03
N ARG A 73 -5.09 12.29 6.79
CA ARG A 73 -6.28 13.12 6.55
C ARG A 73 -6.60 14.02 7.73
N GLN A 74 -6.49 13.52 8.96
CA GLN A 74 -6.77 14.31 10.15
C GLN A 74 -5.73 15.41 10.34
N ALA A 75 -4.44 15.11 10.20
CA ALA A 75 -3.36 16.08 10.32
C ALA A 75 -3.49 17.20 9.29
N ILE A 76 -3.80 16.87 8.03
CA ILE A 76 -4.05 17.86 6.98
C ILE A 76 -5.25 18.75 7.34
N ARG A 77 -6.35 18.16 7.85
CA ARG A 77 -7.51 18.95 8.29
C ARG A 77 -7.16 19.89 9.42
N THR A 78 -6.43 19.43 10.43
CA THR A 78 -6.00 20.27 11.54
C THR A 78 -5.09 21.42 11.07
N LEU A 79 -4.17 21.14 10.14
CA LEU A 79 -3.28 22.16 9.58
C LEU A 79 -4.05 23.21 8.78
N TYR A 80 -5.04 22.80 7.98
CA TYR A 80 -5.77 23.69 7.07
C TYR A 80 -7.06 24.29 7.63
N ALA A 81 -7.54 23.83 8.78
CA ALA A 81 -8.71 24.36 9.48
C ALA A 81 -8.68 25.89 9.71
N PRO A 82 -7.55 26.54 10.09
CA PRO A 82 -7.57 27.99 10.33
C PRO A 82 -7.73 28.83 9.07
N PHE A 83 -7.49 28.28 7.87
CA PHE A 83 -7.51 29.06 6.63
C PHE A 83 -8.88 29.06 5.94
N GLY A 84 -9.72 28.05 6.19
CA GLY A 84 -11.08 28.00 5.65
C GLY A 84 -11.71 26.60 5.63
N ASP A 85 -12.94 26.56 5.10
CA ASP A 85 -13.74 25.34 5.06
C ASP A 85 -13.26 24.36 3.99
N ILE A 86 -12.93 23.15 4.45
CA ILE A 86 -12.47 22.05 3.60
C ILE A 86 -13.66 21.17 3.22
N VAL A 87 -13.90 21.00 1.93
CA VAL A 87 -14.95 20.12 1.39
C VAL A 87 -14.55 18.67 1.54
N LYS A 88 -13.34 18.33 1.09
CA LYS A 88 -12.82 16.96 1.13
C LYS A 88 -11.31 16.94 1.06
N VAL A 89 -10.73 15.98 1.78
CA VAL A 89 -9.31 15.63 1.67
C VAL A 89 -9.19 14.25 1.04
N VAL A 90 -8.50 14.17 -0.10
CA VAL A 90 -8.25 12.93 -0.83
C VAL A 90 -6.82 12.49 -0.57
N VAL A 91 -6.67 11.34 0.11
CA VAL A 91 -5.39 10.69 0.38
C VAL A 91 -5.52 9.21 0.02
N ARG A 92 -4.61 8.73 -0.83
CA ARG A 92 -4.50 7.33 -1.23
C ARG A 92 -3.10 6.82 -0.88
N HIS A 93 -2.99 5.54 -0.55
CA HIS A 93 -1.71 4.91 -0.20
C HIS A 93 -1.13 4.08 -1.34
N ASP A 94 -1.75 4.12 -2.52
CA ASP A 94 -1.31 3.34 -3.69
C ASP A 94 0.09 3.76 -4.13
N ARG A 95 0.87 2.82 -4.70
CA ARG A 95 2.24 3.09 -5.17
C ARG A 95 2.38 4.35 -6.04
N ARG A 96 1.36 4.71 -6.81
CA ARG A 96 1.33 5.90 -7.66
C ARG A 96 1.01 7.20 -6.90
N MET A 97 0.22 7.12 -5.82
CA MET A 97 -0.36 8.27 -5.12
C MET A 97 0.14 8.45 -3.68
N ARG A 98 0.96 7.51 -3.16
CA ARG A 98 1.55 7.62 -1.84
C ARG A 98 2.44 8.87 -1.77
N GLY A 99 2.42 9.53 -0.62
CA GLY A 99 3.16 10.79 -0.41
C GLY A 99 2.54 12.00 -1.13
N GLN A 100 1.33 11.84 -1.69
CA GLN A 100 0.57 12.90 -2.34
C GLN A 100 -0.83 13.01 -1.73
N ALA A 101 -1.37 14.22 -1.71
CA ALA A 101 -2.73 14.48 -1.27
C ALA A 101 -3.36 15.65 -2.04
N PHE A 102 -4.69 15.65 -2.13
CA PHE A 102 -5.46 16.77 -2.66
C PHE A 102 -6.40 17.30 -1.57
N VAL A 103 -6.37 18.61 -1.37
CA VAL A 103 -7.27 19.31 -0.45
C VAL A 103 -8.20 20.19 -1.29
N VAL A 104 -9.49 19.92 -1.17
CA VAL A 104 -10.53 20.67 -1.88
C VAL A 104 -11.14 21.68 -0.91
N PHE A 105 -10.93 22.96 -1.18
CA PHE A 105 -11.56 24.05 -0.44
C PHE A 105 -12.90 24.42 -1.06
N LYS A 106 -13.72 25.13 -0.28
CA LYS A 106 -14.99 25.70 -0.78
C LYS A 106 -14.73 26.82 -1.78
N ASP A 107 -13.78 27.71 -1.48
CA ASP A 107 -13.50 28.93 -2.24
C ASP A 107 -12.05 29.02 -2.71
N VAL A 108 -11.83 29.61 -3.88
CA VAL A 108 -10.48 29.80 -4.45
C VAL A 108 -9.63 30.74 -3.58
N ALA A 109 -10.23 31.78 -3.01
CA ALA A 109 -9.54 32.73 -2.12
C ALA A 109 -8.99 32.05 -0.85
N THR A 110 -9.73 31.08 -0.28
CA THR A 110 -9.25 30.31 0.88
C THR A 110 -8.07 29.41 0.51
N ALA A 111 -8.09 28.83 -0.69
CA ALA A 111 -6.98 28.02 -1.19
C ALA A 111 -5.70 28.86 -1.41
N THR A 112 -5.82 30.09 -1.92
CA THR A 112 -4.68 31.00 -2.07
C THR A 112 -4.06 31.37 -0.72
N LYS A 113 -4.87 31.73 0.28
CA LYS A 113 -4.40 32.01 1.64
C LYS A 113 -3.66 30.82 2.25
N ALA A 114 -4.23 29.62 2.10
CA ALA A 114 -3.65 28.38 2.59
C ALA A 114 -2.31 28.05 1.88
N LEU A 115 -2.24 28.30 0.57
CA LEU A 115 -1.03 28.11 -0.23
C LEU A 115 0.08 29.06 0.22
N GLU A 116 -0.19 30.36 0.36
CA GLU A 116 0.78 31.35 0.82
C GLU A 116 1.29 31.04 2.24
N ALA A 117 0.39 30.66 3.16
CA ALA A 117 0.76 30.32 4.53
C ALA A 117 1.61 29.05 4.63
N THR A 118 1.42 28.08 3.74
CA THR A 118 2.11 26.78 3.79
C THR A 118 3.29 26.69 2.83
N GLN A 119 3.41 27.61 1.87
CA GLN A 119 4.57 27.75 0.99
C GLN A 119 5.84 28.06 1.77
N ALA A 120 5.71 28.72 2.93
CA ALA A 120 6.77 28.85 3.92
C ALA A 120 7.04 27.48 4.58
N ARG A 121 7.82 26.65 3.87
CA ARG A 121 8.49 25.38 4.28
C ARG A 121 8.01 24.79 5.62
N THR A 122 6.73 24.47 5.72
CA THR A 122 6.17 23.88 6.94
C THR A 122 6.60 22.42 7.01
N MET A 123 7.13 22.02 8.17
CA MET A 123 7.48 20.63 8.44
C MET A 123 6.21 19.89 8.86
N LEU A 124 5.80 18.89 8.08
CA LEU A 124 4.70 18.01 8.44
C LEU A 124 5.24 16.59 8.60
N LEU A 125 5.21 16.08 9.83
CA LEU A 125 5.59 14.69 10.17
C LEU A 125 6.96 14.33 9.57
N ASP A 126 7.96 15.16 9.91
CA ASP A 126 9.39 14.99 9.62
C ASP A 126 9.81 15.22 8.16
N LYS A 127 8.89 15.66 7.29
CA LYS A 127 9.20 15.99 5.89
C LYS A 127 8.71 17.41 5.55
N PRO A 128 9.48 18.17 4.75
CA PRO A 128 9.04 19.47 4.29
C PRO A 128 7.86 19.30 3.32
N LEU A 129 6.73 19.91 3.65
CA LEU A 129 5.53 19.86 2.83
C LEU A 129 5.69 20.79 1.62
N MET A 130 5.39 20.30 0.42
CA MET A 130 5.40 21.14 -0.79
C MET A 130 3.97 21.26 -1.35
N VAL A 131 3.51 22.50 -1.44
CA VAL A 131 2.13 22.86 -1.83
C VAL A 131 2.13 23.55 -3.19
N GLN A 132 1.21 23.16 -4.06
CA GLN A 132 0.98 23.78 -5.37
C GLN A 132 -0.53 23.83 -5.66
N TYR A 133 -0.95 24.68 -6.60
CA TYR A 133 -2.30 24.57 -7.13
C TYR A 133 -2.45 23.26 -7.92
N ALA A 134 -3.63 22.64 -7.82
CA ALA A 134 -3.95 21.47 -8.62
C ALA A 134 -4.10 21.85 -10.10
N ARG A 135 -3.60 20.98 -10.99
CA ARG A 135 -3.68 21.18 -12.44
C ARG A 135 -5.08 20.98 -13.00
N ALA A 136 -5.77 20.00 -12.43
CA ALA A 136 -7.10 19.60 -12.83
C ALA A 136 -8.04 19.81 -11.66
N GLU A 137 -9.28 20.20 -11.96
CA GLU A 137 -10.36 20.18 -10.99
C GLU A 137 -10.62 18.75 -10.52
N THR A 138 -10.91 18.58 -9.24
CA THR A 138 -11.21 17.24 -8.71
C THR A 138 -12.62 16.81 -9.06
N ASP A 139 -12.89 15.51 -9.16
CA ASP A 139 -14.23 14.97 -9.41
C ASP A 139 -15.30 15.54 -8.46
N VAL A 140 -14.90 15.96 -7.25
CA VAL A 140 -15.81 16.55 -6.25
C VAL A 140 -16.22 17.97 -6.63
N THR A 141 -15.29 18.80 -7.10
CA THR A 141 -15.60 20.16 -7.57
C THR A 141 -16.41 20.11 -8.85
N VAL A 142 -16.05 19.22 -9.79
CA VAL A 142 -16.77 19.05 -11.06
C VAL A 142 -18.20 18.57 -10.82
N ARG A 143 -18.40 17.53 -9.99
CA ARG A 143 -19.75 17.02 -9.65
C ARG A 143 -20.58 18.06 -8.92
N ARG A 144 -20.00 18.78 -7.95
CA ARG A 144 -20.72 19.80 -7.19
C ARG A 144 -21.07 21.03 -8.04
N ARG A 145 -20.22 21.41 -8.99
CA ARG A 145 -20.48 22.50 -9.95
C ARG A 145 -21.59 22.11 -10.93
N ALA A 146 -21.57 20.86 -11.41
CA ALA A 146 -22.63 20.30 -12.25
C ALA A 146 -23.99 20.28 -11.53
N GLU A 147 -24.01 19.97 -10.23
CA GLU A 147 -25.23 20.01 -9.39
C GLU A 147 -25.74 21.43 -9.12
N ARG A 148 -24.90 22.46 -9.27
CA ARG A 148 -25.25 23.87 -9.01
C ARG A 148 -25.72 24.63 -10.26
N GLY A 149 -25.61 24.03 -11.45
CA GLY A 149 -26.10 24.63 -12.70
C GLY A 149 -25.31 25.86 -13.18
N GLU A 150 -24.02 25.97 -12.83
CA GLU A 150 -23.16 27.08 -13.27
C GLU A 150 -22.32 26.68 -14.50
N ASP A 151 -22.87 26.97 -15.69
CA ASP A 151 -22.23 26.77 -16.99
C ASP A 151 -20.98 27.64 -17.17
N GLY A 152 -19.83 26.98 -17.39
CA GLY A 152 -18.73 27.37 -18.28
C GLY A 152 -18.05 28.74 -18.12
N THR A 153 -16.83 28.73 -17.59
CA THR A 153 -15.71 29.45 -18.26
C THR A 153 -14.46 28.60 -18.11
N SER A 154 -13.94 28.17 -19.26
CA SER A 154 -12.81 27.28 -19.45
C SER A 154 -11.47 28.00 -19.28
N VAL A 155 -10.44 27.28 -18.84
CA VAL A 155 -9.07 27.48 -19.37
C VAL A 155 -8.49 26.12 -19.72
N GLU A 156 -8.03 26.02 -20.96
CA GLU A 156 -7.59 24.83 -21.68
C GLU A 156 -6.43 24.05 -21.06
N GLY A 157 -6.46 22.73 -21.26
CA GLY A 157 -5.34 21.81 -21.18
C GLY A 157 -5.69 20.52 -21.93
N GLN A 158 -5.24 20.43 -23.17
CA GLN A 158 -5.56 19.39 -24.17
C GLN A 158 -5.11 17.98 -23.76
N ASP A 159 -6.00 17.00 -23.95
CA ASP A 159 -5.67 15.59 -24.18
C ASP A 159 -6.53 15.08 -25.37
N PRO A 160 -5.96 14.85 -26.58
CA PRO A 160 -6.70 14.38 -27.74
C PRO A 160 -6.76 12.85 -27.73
N ALA A 161 -7.66 12.27 -26.93
CA ALA A 161 -7.94 10.83 -26.97
C ALA A 161 -9.39 10.44 -26.63
N ALA A 162 -10.26 11.40 -26.26
CA ALA A 162 -11.63 11.13 -25.85
C ALA A 162 -12.69 11.40 -26.94
N GLU A 163 -12.28 11.92 -28.10
CA GLU A 163 -13.18 12.34 -29.18
C GLU A 163 -13.48 11.21 -30.18
N ALA A 164 -13.81 10.02 -29.68
CA ALA A 164 -14.29 8.91 -30.52
C ALA A 164 -15.53 8.19 -29.94
N VAL A 165 -16.16 8.72 -28.89
CA VAL A 165 -17.36 8.11 -28.27
C VAL A 165 -18.47 9.16 -28.13
N SER A 166 -18.88 9.79 -29.23
CA SER A 166 -20.05 10.68 -29.27
C SER A 166 -21.14 10.22 -30.26
N LYS A 167 -21.14 8.94 -30.65
CA LYS A 167 -22.19 8.34 -31.49
C LYS A 167 -22.66 6.98 -30.96
N THR A 168 -23.02 6.89 -29.69
CA THR A 168 -23.81 5.75 -29.19
C THR A 168 -25.17 6.26 -28.76
N ASP A 169 -26.22 5.64 -29.31
CA ASP A 169 -27.60 6.06 -29.08
C ASP A 169 -27.91 6.10 -27.57
N PRO A 170 -28.62 7.14 -27.08
CA PRO A 170 -28.90 7.32 -25.66
C PRO A 170 -29.65 6.14 -25.03
N ALA A 171 -30.40 5.37 -25.84
CA ALA A 171 -31.06 4.14 -25.42
C ALA A 171 -30.09 3.01 -25.07
N HIS A 172 -28.97 2.87 -25.80
CA HIS A 172 -27.97 1.84 -25.54
C HIS A 172 -27.20 2.13 -24.25
N VAL A 173 -26.88 3.40 -23.99
CA VAL A 173 -26.20 3.82 -22.74
C VAL A 173 -27.10 3.58 -21.51
N GLN A 174 -28.41 3.84 -21.63
CA GLN A 174 -29.37 3.54 -20.56
C GLN A 174 -29.53 2.04 -20.33
N ALA A 175 -29.56 1.22 -21.40
CA ALA A 175 -29.65 -0.23 -21.30
C ALA A 175 -28.42 -0.84 -20.59
N VAL A 176 -27.20 -0.42 -20.97
CA VAL A 176 -25.96 -0.90 -20.34
C VAL A 176 -25.88 -0.49 -18.86
N LEU A 177 -26.35 0.71 -18.51
CA LEU A 177 -26.38 1.17 -17.12
C LEU A 177 -27.41 0.40 -16.27
N GLN A 178 -28.56 0.05 -16.87
CA GLN A 178 -29.58 -0.75 -16.23
C GLN A 178 -29.10 -2.19 -16.00
N GLU A 179 -28.40 -2.78 -16.98
CA GLU A 179 -27.76 -4.10 -16.86
C GLU A 179 -26.67 -4.11 -15.77
N HIS A 180 -25.84 -3.07 -15.70
CA HIS A 180 -24.83 -2.97 -14.64
C HIS A 180 -25.46 -2.82 -13.25
N ARG A 181 -26.62 -2.15 -13.15
CA ARG A 181 -27.39 -2.04 -11.89
C ARG A 181 -27.97 -3.40 -11.47
N THR A 182 -28.61 -4.12 -12.39
CA THR A 182 -29.21 -5.43 -12.08
C THR A 182 -28.13 -6.46 -11.75
N ARG A 183 -27.01 -6.49 -12.48
CA ARG A 183 -25.89 -7.40 -12.20
C ARG A 183 -25.25 -7.15 -10.83
N ARG A 184 -25.13 -5.89 -10.39
CA ARG A 184 -24.66 -5.56 -9.03
C ARG A 184 -25.67 -5.95 -7.95
N GLN A 185 -26.97 -5.82 -8.22
CA GLN A 185 -28.01 -6.22 -7.29
C GLN A 185 -28.09 -7.75 -7.16
N ALA A 186 -28.00 -8.49 -8.26
CA ALA A 186 -27.97 -9.96 -8.29
C ALA A 186 -26.75 -10.51 -7.52
N ALA A 187 -25.54 -10.01 -7.81
CA ALA A 187 -24.34 -10.41 -7.07
C ALA A 187 -24.42 -10.11 -5.56
N SER A 188 -25.09 -9.01 -5.18
CA SER A 188 -25.32 -8.70 -3.77
C SER A 188 -26.39 -9.59 -3.11
N GLN A 189 -27.35 -10.12 -3.88
CA GLN A 189 -28.36 -11.05 -3.38
C GLN A 189 -27.79 -12.45 -3.21
N GLU A 190 -26.96 -12.92 -4.14
CA GLU A 190 -26.25 -14.20 -4.04
C GLU A 190 -25.38 -14.27 -2.79
N HIS A 191 -24.62 -13.20 -2.50
CA HIS A 191 -23.77 -13.16 -1.30
C HIS A 191 -24.58 -13.14 0.01
N LYS A 192 -25.80 -12.58 0.00
CA LYS A 192 -26.72 -12.65 1.14
C LYS A 192 -27.33 -14.05 1.28
N ALA A 193 -27.78 -14.64 0.19
CA ALA A 193 -28.34 -16.00 0.17
C ALA A 193 -27.31 -17.03 0.66
N HIS A 194 -26.06 -16.95 0.18
CA HIS A 194 -24.98 -17.83 0.63
C HIS A 194 -24.67 -17.65 2.13
N ARG A 195 -24.75 -16.42 2.65
CA ARG A 195 -24.60 -16.15 4.09
C ARG A 195 -25.76 -16.75 4.90
N ASP A 196 -26.99 -16.61 4.42
CA ASP A 196 -28.18 -17.11 5.11
C ASP A 196 -28.26 -18.65 5.06
N GLU A 197 -27.80 -19.26 3.97
CA GLU A 197 -27.67 -20.72 3.84
C GLU A 197 -26.58 -21.27 4.77
N ALA A 198 -25.42 -20.61 4.85
CA ALA A 198 -24.37 -20.98 5.79
C ALA A 198 -24.84 -20.90 7.25
N LEU A 199 -25.64 -19.88 7.61
CA LEU A 199 -26.24 -19.76 8.94
C LEU A 199 -27.24 -20.89 9.22
N ARG A 200 -28.02 -21.32 8.23
CA ARG A 200 -28.95 -22.45 8.37
C ARG A 200 -28.21 -23.77 8.58
N LEU A 201 -27.16 -24.03 7.79
CA LEU A 201 -26.33 -25.22 7.95
C LEU A 201 -25.69 -25.25 9.34
N LEU A 202 -25.08 -24.13 9.77
CA LEU A 202 -24.50 -24.01 11.11
C LEU A 202 -25.53 -24.31 12.22
N THR A 203 -26.74 -23.75 12.08
CA THR A 203 -27.84 -23.97 13.04
C THR A 203 -28.27 -25.44 13.08
N SER A 204 -28.37 -26.10 11.91
CA SER A 204 -28.73 -27.52 11.84
C SER A 204 -27.67 -28.44 12.47
N THR A 205 -26.38 -28.13 12.27
CA THR A 205 -25.27 -28.87 12.88
C THR A 205 -25.28 -28.72 14.39
N MET A 206 -25.53 -27.51 14.91
CA MET A 206 -25.66 -27.27 16.35
C MET A 206 -26.85 -28.02 16.95
N ALA A 207 -28.00 -28.06 16.27
CA ALA A 207 -29.15 -28.84 16.72
C ALA A 207 -28.86 -30.36 16.74
N ALA A 208 -28.16 -30.87 15.73
CA ALA A 208 -27.74 -32.28 15.67
C ALA A 208 -26.76 -32.62 16.81
N GLN A 209 -25.76 -31.78 17.07
CA GLN A 209 -24.82 -31.95 18.18
C GLN A 209 -25.51 -31.87 19.54
N ALA A 210 -26.47 -30.96 19.73
CA ALA A 210 -27.26 -30.86 20.96
C ALA A 210 -28.10 -32.12 21.20
N SER A 211 -28.70 -32.70 20.14
CA SER A 211 -29.44 -33.96 20.25
C SER A 211 -28.54 -35.16 20.57
N HIS A 212 -27.31 -35.18 20.04
CA HIS A 212 -26.32 -36.22 20.36
C HIS A 212 -25.81 -36.08 21.81
N ALA A 213 -25.55 -34.86 22.26
CA ALA A 213 -25.19 -34.58 23.66
C ALA A 213 -26.32 -34.95 24.64
N ALA A 214 -27.58 -34.70 24.29
CA ALA A 214 -28.73 -35.12 25.07
C ALA A 214 -28.89 -36.65 25.13
N ALA A 215 -28.58 -37.36 24.05
CA ALA A 215 -28.58 -38.83 24.03
C ALA A 215 -27.47 -39.43 24.91
N ILE A 216 -26.27 -38.83 24.90
CA ILE A 216 -25.16 -39.22 25.79
C ILE A 216 -25.52 -38.94 27.25
N ALA A 217 -26.15 -37.79 27.54
CA ALA A 217 -26.62 -37.45 28.89
C ALA A 217 -27.73 -38.38 29.38
N ALA A 218 -28.63 -38.84 28.50
CA ALA A 218 -29.68 -39.81 28.85
C ALA A 218 -29.13 -41.22 29.06
N ALA A 219 -28.05 -41.62 28.37
CA ALA A 219 -27.39 -42.91 28.59
C ALA A 219 -26.63 -43.00 29.93
N ALA A 220 -26.30 -41.87 30.55
CA ALA A 220 -25.62 -41.79 31.85
C ALA A 220 -26.59 -41.84 33.07
N ALA A 221 -27.89 -42.07 32.87
CA ALA A 221 -28.93 -41.95 33.90
C ALA A 221 -29.42 -43.28 34.51
N ASN A 222 -28.64 -44.36 34.47
CA ASN A 222 -28.94 -45.60 35.22
C ASN A 222 -28.01 -45.71 36.46
N PRO A 223 -28.52 -45.61 37.70
CA PRO A 223 -27.69 -45.63 38.90
C PRO A 223 -27.63 -47.02 39.54
N ASP A 224 -26.42 -47.52 39.83
CA ASP A 224 -26.17 -48.56 40.84
C ASP A 224 -25.70 -47.91 42.15
N PRO A 225 -26.28 -48.24 43.32
CA PRO A 225 -25.96 -47.57 44.57
C PRO A 225 -24.97 -48.41 45.40
N LEU A 226 -23.78 -47.89 45.69
CA LEU A 226 -22.98 -48.18 46.91
C LEU A 226 -21.55 -47.60 46.76
N ALA A 227 -21.32 -46.38 47.26
CA ALA A 227 -20.04 -45.96 47.85
C ALA A 227 -20.13 -44.52 48.41
N ASN A 228 -20.22 -44.45 49.75
CA ASN A 228 -19.79 -43.46 50.74
C ASN A 228 -19.34 -41.99 50.39
N PRO A 229 -19.41 -41.07 51.39
CA PRO A 229 -19.61 -39.64 51.17
C PRO A 229 -18.39 -38.70 51.45
N SER A 230 -18.46 -37.49 50.85
CA SER A 230 -17.80 -36.21 51.19
C SER A 230 -16.30 -36.01 50.84
N PRO A 231 -15.79 -34.77 50.63
CA PRO A 231 -16.31 -33.47 51.12
C PRO A 231 -16.46 -32.31 50.09
N ALA A 232 -17.04 -31.23 50.61
CA ALA A 232 -17.54 -30.00 49.99
C ALA A 232 -16.61 -29.21 49.04
N PRO A 233 -17.19 -28.40 48.11
CA PRO A 233 -16.44 -27.48 47.26
C PRO A 233 -16.04 -26.18 47.99
N PRO A 234 -14.86 -25.60 47.71
CA PRO A 234 -14.43 -24.32 48.28
C PRO A 234 -15.18 -23.11 47.67
N PRO A 235 -15.30 -21.99 48.41
CA PRO A 235 -16.00 -20.78 47.95
C PRO A 235 -15.20 -19.99 46.89
N PRO A 236 -15.88 -19.22 46.02
CA PRO A 236 -15.22 -18.39 45.00
C PRO A 236 -14.53 -17.16 45.62
N PRO A 237 -13.42 -16.66 45.03
CA PRO A 237 -12.72 -15.47 45.51
C PRO A 237 -13.52 -14.18 45.23
N PRO A 238 -13.37 -13.14 46.07
CA PRO A 238 -14.14 -11.91 45.97
C PRO A 238 -13.74 -11.08 44.74
N PHE A 239 -14.76 -10.56 44.05
CA PHE A 239 -14.63 -9.49 43.06
C PHE A 239 -13.96 -8.27 43.71
N ILE A 240 -12.73 -7.96 43.30
CA ILE A 240 -12.09 -6.67 43.60
C ILE A 240 -12.35 -5.76 42.40
N THR A 241 -13.23 -4.78 42.59
CA THR A 241 -13.52 -3.70 41.66
C THR A 241 -12.28 -2.82 41.44
N PRO A 242 -11.99 -2.34 40.21
CA PRO A 242 -10.90 -1.41 39.98
C PRO A 242 -11.35 0.02 40.29
N ALA A 243 -11.21 0.43 41.55
CA ALA A 243 -11.23 1.83 41.92
C ALA A 243 -10.35 2.05 43.16
N THR A 244 -9.40 2.98 43.03
CA THR A 244 -8.56 3.56 44.09
C THR A 244 -7.34 2.76 44.54
N VAL A 245 -6.18 3.02 43.91
CA VAL A 245 -4.92 3.33 44.63
C VAL A 245 -4.01 4.22 43.73
N PRO A 246 -3.25 5.20 44.26
CA PRO A 246 -2.58 6.27 43.50
C PRO A 246 -1.19 5.90 42.96
N ALA A 247 -0.71 6.72 42.03
CA ALA A 247 0.33 6.44 41.03
C ALA A 247 1.79 6.71 41.44
N HIS A 248 2.27 6.31 42.63
CA HIS A 248 3.59 6.78 43.09
C HIS A 248 4.52 5.73 43.70
N LEU A 249 4.16 4.44 43.72
CA LEU A 249 4.97 3.44 44.43
C LEU A 249 5.19 2.15 43.63
N ALA A 250 5.43 2.28 42.32
CA ALA A 250 5.60 1.18 41.38
C ALA A 250 7.02 1.09 40.79
N GLU A 251 8.07 1.40 41.56
CA GLU A 251 9.46 1.36 41.03
C GLU A 251 10.44 0.38 41.69
N HIS A 252 10.11 -0.34 42.76
CA HIS A 252 11.15 -1.09 43.50
C HIS A 252 10.88 -2.58 43.82
N LEU A 253 9.98 -3.26 43.11
CA LEU A 253 9.63 -4.66 43.43
C LEU A 253 9.63 -5.69 42.29
N PHE A 254 10.08 -5.35 41.07
CA PHE A 254 10.21 -6.33 39.98
C PHE A 254 11.60 -6.29 39.31
N PRO A 255 12.60 -7.04 39.82
CA PRO A 255 13.80 -7.33 39.06
C PRO A 255 13.51 -8.51 38.11
N GLY A 256 13.48 -8.26 36.79
CA GLY A 256 13.52 -9.33 35.78
C GLY A 256 12.27 -9.51 34.90
N LEU A 257 11.58 -8.44 34.49
CA LEU A 257 10.72 -8.54 33.31
C LEU A 257 11.60 -8.66 32.06
N PRO A 258 11.53 -9.75 31.27
CA PRO A 258 12.15 -9.77 29.96
C PRO A 258 11.48 -8.69 29.11
N THR A 259 12.27 -7.70 28.70
CA THR A 259 11.90 -6.67 27.73
C THR A 259 11.82 -7.28 26.33
N HIS A 260 10.93 -8.25 26.11
CA HIS A 260 10.66 -8.73 24.77
C HIS A 260 9.37 -8.08 24.25
N PRO A 261 9.38 -7.43 23.07
CA PRO A 261 8.18 -6.91 22.43
C PRO A 261 7.11 -8.01 22.28
N PRO A 262 5.81 -7.65 22.19
CA PRO A 262 4.72 -8.62 22.19
C PRO A 262 5.01 -9.71 21.16
N ALA A 263 5.13 -10.95 21.65
CA ALA A 263 5.38 -12.12 20.83
C ALA A 263 4.43 -12.06 19.62
N SER A 264 5.00 -11.89 18.43
CA SER A 264 4.23 -11.98 17.21
C SER A 264 3.58 -13.37 17.19
N LEU A 265 2.28 -13.43 16.86
CA LEU A 265 1.56 -14.70 16.84
C LEU A 265 2.30 -15.68 15.91
N PRO A 266 2.34 -16.99 16.25
CA PRO A 266 2.96 -17.99 15.40
C PRO A 266 2.47 -17.85 13.96
N HIS A 267 3.41 -17.82 13.03
CA HIS A 267 3.13 -17.72 11.60
C HIS A 267 4.12 -18.59 10.85
N LYS A 268 3.65 -19.27 9.81
CA LYS A 268 4.49 -20.07 8.90
C LYS A 268 5.54 -19.27 8.11
N ILE A 269 5.58 -17.94 8.28
CA ILE A 269 6.53 -17.06 7.59
C ILE A 269 7.32 -16.32 8.65
N LEU A 270 8.64 -16.45 8.58
CA LEU A 270 9.59 -15.72 9.40
C LEU A 270 10.06 -14.47 8.66
N PHE A 271 10.05 -13.36 9.37
CA PHE A 271 10.52 -12.06 8.92
C PHE A 271 11.92 -11.81 9.47
N LEU A 272 12.87 -11.67 8.56
CA LEU A 272 14.27 -11.38 8.86
C LEU A 272 14.53 -9.89 8.64
N GLN A 273 15.11 -9.22 9.63
CA GLN A 273 15.47 -7.80 9.59
C GLN A 273 16.93 -7.59 9.99
N GLY A 274 17.62 -6.70 9.30
CA GLY A 274 19.02 -6.35 9.60
C GLY A 274 20.03 -7.26 8.92
N LEU A 275 19.66 -7.85 7.78
CA LEU A 275 20.60 -8.62 6.96
C LEU A 275 21.50 -7.67 6.15
N PRO A 276 22.83 -7.84 6.15
CA PRO A 276 23.70 -7.03 5.31
C PRO A 276 23.52 -7.37 3.83
N ALA A 277 23.83 -6.42 2.95
CA ALA A 277 23.76 -6.60 1.49
C ALA A 277 24.67 -7.71 0.94
N GLU A 278 25.64 -8.17 1.74
CA GLU A 278 26.54 -9.26 1.42
C GLU A 278 25.88 -10.64 1.56
N VAL A 279 24.84 -10.77 2.39
CA VAL A 279 24.14 -12.04 2.58
C VAL A 279 23.23 -12.32 1.39
N THR A 280 23.52 -13.41 0.69
CA THR A 280 22.76 -13.81 -0.50
C THR A 280 21.60 -14.74 -0.14
N GLU A 281 20.66 -14.90 -1.07
CA GLU A 281 19.57 -15.88 -0.94
C GLU A 281 20.09 -17.30 -0.70
N ALA A 282 21.21 -17.65 -1.34
CA ALA A 282 21.80 -18.97 -1.24
C ALA A 282 22.27 -19.26 0.20
N ASP A 283 22.85 -18.27 0.87
CA ASP A 283 23.32 -18.40 2.26
C ASP A 283 22.14 -18.57 3.22
N LEU A 284 21.08 -17.76 3.04
CA LEU A 284 19.85 -17.88 3.81
C LEU A 284 19.19 -19.24 3.57
N LYS A 285 19.09 -19.66 2.30
CA LYS A 285 18.52 -20.94 1.94
C LYS A 285 19.28 -22.10 2.60
N ALA A 286 20.61 -22.12 2.51
CA ALA A 286 21.41 -23.16 3.15
C ALA A 286 21.24 -23.20 4.68
N ALA A 287 21.15 -22.04 5.34
CA ALA A 287 20.94 -21.96 6.78
C ALA A 287 19.55 -22.44 7.21
N PHE A 288 18.50 -22.13 6.44
CA PHE A 288 17.11 -22.45 6.78
C PHE A 288 16.63 -23.80 6.24
N GLU A 289 17.23 -24.34 5.18
CA GLU A 289 16.96 -25.69 4.65
C GLU A 289 17.43 -26.80 5.59
N THR A 290 18.32 -26.48 6.56
CA THR A 290 18.69 -27.39 7.66
C THR A 290 17.47 -27.79 8.51
N TYR A 291 16.41 -26.97 8.51
CA TYR A 291 15.18 -27.21 9.25
C TYR A 291 14.09 -27.74 8.33
N ALA A 292 13.39 -28.79 8.78
CA ALA A 292 12.35 -29.44 7.99
C ALA A 292 11.20 -28.49 7.64
N GLY A 293 10.71 -28.60 6.40
CA GLY A 293 9.56 -27.83 5.91
C GLY A 293 9.87 -26.44 5.38
N PHE A 294 11.13 -26.15 5.05
CA PHE A 294 11.51 -24.95 4.30
C PHE A 294 10.84 -24.94 2.91
N GLN A 295 10.14 -23.86 2.54
CA GLN A 295 9.57 -23.68 1.21
C GLN A 295 10.38 -22.72 0.35
N GLU A 296 10.46 -21.45 0.75
CA GLU A 296 11.05 -20.40 -0.07
C GLU A 296 11.63 -19.26 0.77
N VAL A 297 12.74 -18.69 0.31
CA VAL A 297 13.28 -17.41 0.81
C VAL A 297 12.96 -16.33 -0.21
N ARG A 298 12.24 -15.30 0.21
CA ARG A 298 11.95 -14.13 -0.62
C ARG A 298 12.68 -12.91 -0.10
N LEU A 299 13.71 -12.48 -0.84
CA LEU A 299 14.35 -11.18 -0.66
C LEU A 299 13.54 -10.08 -1.36
N VAL A 300 13.46 -8.90 -0.75
CA VAL A 300 12.71 -7.78 -1.33
C VAL A 300 13.62 -7.00 -2.30
N PRO A 301 13.29 -6.92 -3.61
CA PRO A 301 14.10 -6.17 -4.56
C PRO A 301 14.14 -4.69 -4.17
N GLY A 302 15.36 -4.17 -3.97
CA GLY A 302 15.62 -2.80 -3.51
C GLY A 302 15.74 -2.62 -2.00
N LYS A 303 15.65 -3.69 -1.20
CA LYS A 303 15.92 -3.69 0.25
C LYS A 303 16.55 -5.02 0.68
N SER A 304 17.88 -5.10 0.71
CA SER A 304 18.61 -6.27 1.19
C SER A 304 18.54 -6.48 2.70
N ASP A 305 18.14 -5.44 3.46
CA ASP A 305 18.01 -5.51 4.92
C ASP A 305 16.88 -6.42 5.41
N ILE A 306 16.03 -6.91 4.50
CA ILE A 306 14.79 -7.60 4.80
C ILE A 306 14.62 -8.83 3.93
N ALA A 307 14.37 -9.97 4.57
CA ALA A 307 14.00 -11.21 3.89
C ALA A 307 12.80 -11.89 4.57
N PHE A 308 12.08 -12.70 3.80
CA PHE A 308 10.98 -13.53 4.29
C PHE A 308 11.32 -14.99 4.04
N VAL A 309 11.17 -15.84 5.06
CA VAL A 309 11.34 -17.29 4.94
C VAL A 309 10.01 -17.96 5.20
N GLU A 310 9.47 -18.66 4.20
CA GLU A 310 8.22 -19.42 4.33
C GLU A 310 8.52 -20.89 4.63
N TYR A 311 7.79 -21.42 5.61
CA TYR A 311 7.72 -22.82 5.96
C TYR A 311 6.35 -23.41 5.57
N GLU A 312 6.29 -24.72 5.46
CA GLU A 312 5.04 -25.46 5.21
C GLU A 312 4.06 -25.31 6.39
N THR A 313 4.57 -25.47 7.61
CA THR A 313 3.75 -25.39 8.84
C THR A 313 4.26 -24.31 9.78
N GLU A 314 3.35 -23.80 10.61
CA GLU A 314 3.70 -22.84 11.66
C GLU A 314 4.57 -23.46 12.76
N GLU A 315 4.40 -24.74 13.05
CA GLU A 315 5.18 -25.48 14.03
C GLU A 315 6.65 -25.57 13.62
N GLN A 316 6.92 -25.84 12.34
CA GLN A 316 8.28 -25.84 11.78
C GLN A 316 8.92 -24.44 11.83
N ALA A 317 8.15 -23.38 11.54
CA ALA A 317 8.64 -22.01 11.65
C ALA A 317 9.00 -21.63 13.10
N VAL A 318 8.19 -22.08 14.08
CA VAL A 318 8.47 -21.89 15.51
C VAL A 318 9.73 -22.67 15.92
N ALA A 319 9.86 -23.92 15.47
CA ALA A 319 11.03 -24.76 15.75
C ALA A 319 12.32 -24.15 15.18
N ALA A 320 12.30 -23.70 13.92
CA ALA A 320 13.42 -23.02 13.30
C ALA A 320 13.78 -21.73 14.05
N LYS A 321 12.78 -20.91 14.41
CA LYS A 321 13.01 -19.69 15.19
C LYS A 321 13.66 -19.99 16.55
N SER A 322 13.15 -21.02 17.24
CA SER A 322 13.66 -21.45 18.54
C SER A 322 15.09 -22.00 18.46
N ALA A 323 15.46 -22.67 17.38
CA ALA A 323 16.78 -23.25 17.20
C ALA A 323 17.88 -22.19 17.00
N PHE A 324 17.53 -21.09 16.32
CA PHE A 324 18.44 -19.95 16.12
C PHE A 324 18.53 -19.00 17.33
N GLY A 325 17.56 -19.04 18.25
CA GLY A 325 17.56 -18.25 19.48
C GLY A 325 17.26 -16.76 19.28
N GLU A 326 17.61 -15.96 20.28
CA GLU A 326 17.31 -14.52 20.34
C GLU A 326 18.26 -13.68 19.47
N ASP A 327 19.50 -14.15 19.27
CA ASP A 327 20.56 -13.47 18.50
C ASP A 327 21.10 -14.34 17.35
N PRO A 328 20.31 -14.54 16.29
CA PRO A 328 20.72 -15.40 15.20
C PRO A 328 21.82 -14.73 14.37
N LYS A 329 22.84 -15.51 13.99
CA LYS A 329 24.03 -15.03 13.26
C LYS A 329 24.23 -15.81 11.97
N ILE A 330 24.39 -15.09 10.86
CA ILE A 330 24.76 -15.65 9.54
C ILE A 330 25.98 -14.87 9.05
N ASN A 331 27.02 -15.59 8.64
CA ASN A 331 28.29 -15.01 8.17
C ASN A 331 28.92 -13.99 9.15
N GLY A 332 28.74 -14.21 10.47
CA GLY A 332 29.24 -13.31 11.52
C GLY A 332 28.38 -12.09 11.82
N HIS A 333 27.31 -11.86 11.03
CA HIS A 333 26.37 -10.76 11.24
C HIS A 333 25.15 -11.23 12.02
N THR A 334 24.80 -10.48 13.07
CA THR A 334 23.53 -10.65 13.78
C THR A 334 22.40 -10.10 12.93
N PHE A 335 21.30 -10.83 12.88
CA PHE A 335 20.05 -10.34 12.32
C PHE A 335 18.93 -10.57 13.33
N ARG A 336 17.79 -9.95 13.09
CA ARG A 336 16.61 -10.09 13.93
C ARG A 336 15.57 -10.93 13.21
N MET A 337 14.99 -11.90 13.92
CA MET A 337 13.98 -12.80 13.39
C MET A 337 12.67 -12.67 14.17
N ASP A 338 11.59 -12.29 13.48
CA ASP A 338 10.23 -12.16 14.02
C ASP A 338 9.24 -12.97 13.18
N TYR A 339 8.03 -13.24 13.68
CA TYR A 339 6.98 -13.78 12.82
C TYR A 339 6.43 -12.69 11.90
N ALA A 340 6.07 -13.07 10.67
CA ALA A 340 5.45 -12.15 9.72
C ALA A 340 4.11 -11.63 10.27
N LYS A 341 3.83 -10.35 10.02
CA LYS A 341 2.56 -9.73 10.42
C LYS A 341 1.47 -10.10 9.42
N ARG A 342 0.31 -10.50 9.94
CA ARG A 342 -0.96 -10.51 9.18
C ARG A 342 -1.40 -9.09 8.81
#